data_AF-A0A2U3LXU0-F1
#
_entry.id   AF-A0A2U3LXU0-F1
#
_cell.length_a   1.000
_cell.length_b   1.000
_cell.length_c   1.000
_cell.angle_alpha   90.00
_cell.angle_beta   90.00
_cell.angle_gamma   90.00
#
_symmetry.space_group_name_H-M   'P 1'
#
loop_
_entity.id
_entity.type
_entity.pdbx_description
1 polymer ?
#
loop_
_entity_poly.entity_id
_entity_poly.type
_entity_poly.pdbx_seq_one_letter_code
_entity_poly.pdbx_strand_id
1 'polypeptide(L)'
;MNSYAIYRIAETLRVLLFMTLAILIFNFYPLTAVMIVMLALLNDGAILSIAYDNVKYKEQPESWNMRMVLGISTVLGVIGVVSAFGLFYLGERVFHIDQAHIQTLMYLKLSVAGHLTIFLTRTRGPFWSIRPARILWMAVFGTQIVATLIAVYGLFMAPLGWGWALFVWGYALVWFLVNDRVKLLAYRIFDPVEAKTPSDLTSQISK
;
A
#
# COMPACT_ATOMS: atom_id res chain seq x y z
N MET A 1 3.63 8.26 -14.37
CA MET A 1 3.75 6.79 -14.58
C MET A 1 4.53 6.10 -13.45
N ASN A 2 5.68 6.63 -13.01
CA ASN A 2 6.47 6.00 -11.94
C ASN A 2 5.67 5.68 -10.66
N SER A 3 4.80 6.59 -10.18
CA SER A 3 3.94 6.35 -9.00
C SER A 3 3.00 5.14 -9.16
N TYR A 4 2.40 4.98 -10.35
CA TYR A 4 1.54 3.84 -10.66
C TYR A 4 2.35 2.53 -10.68
N ALA A 5 3.53 2.55 -11.31
CA ALA A 5 4.41 1.39 -11.34
C ALA A 5 4.86 0.98 -9.93
N ILE A 6 5.26 1.97 -9.11
CA ILE A 6 5.67 1.72 -7.72
C ILE A 6 4.54 1.08 -6.92
N TYR A 7 3.33 1.63 -7.06
CA TYR A 7 2.12 1.08 -6.44
C TYR A 7 1.89 -0.38 -6.83
N ARG A 8 1.76 -0.66 -8.14
CA ARG A 8 1.43 -2.00 -8.63
C ARG A 8 2.47 -3.03 -8.20
N ILE A 9 3.77 -2.70 -8.28
CA ILE A 9 4.85 -3.61 -7.87
C ILE A 9 4.85 -3.82 -6.35
N ALA A 10 4.63 -2.77 -5.56
CA ALA A 10 4.56 -2.91 -4.10
C ALA A 10 3.37 -3.78 -3.65
N GLU A 11 2.19 -3.60 -4.26
CA GLU A 11 1.00 -4.41 -3.96
C GLU A 11 1.21 -5.89 -4.30
N THR A 12 1.73 -6.18 -5.49
CA THR A 12 1.95 -7.56 -5.92
C THR A 12 2.98 -8.24 -5.03
N LEU A 13 4.11 -7.56 -4.73
CA LEU A 13 5.10 -8.08 -3.79
C LEU A 13 4.49 -8.33 -2.42
N ARG A 14 3.67 -7.40 -1.90
CA ARG A 14 3.05 -7.56 -0.59
C ARG A 14 2.16 -8.79 -0.53
N VAL A 15 1.23 -8.93 -1.47
CA VAL A 15 0.26 -10.05 -1.46
C VAL A 15 1.00 -11.36 -1.69
N LEU A 16 1.87 -11.45 -2.70
CA LEU A 16 2.57 -12.68 -3.03
C LEU A 16 3.50 -13.13 -1.89
N LEU A 17 4.37 -12.24 -1.39
CA LEU A 17 5.31 -12.61 -0.33
C LEU A 17 4.57 -12.97 0.96
N PHE A 18 3.51 -12.24 1.32
CA PHE A 18 2.74 -12.56 2.52
C PHE A 18 2.05 -13.93 2.39
N MET A 19 1.34 -14.17 1.28
CA MET A 19 0.66 -15.45 1.02
C MET A 19 1.65 -16.61 1.03
N THR A 20 2.73 -16.51 0.25
CA THR A 20 3.72 -17.58 0.10
C THR A 20 4.40 -17.88 1.44
N LEU A 21 4.85 -16.86 2.17
CA LEU A 21 5.52 -17.08 3.46
C LEU A 21 4.55 -17.61 4.53
N ALA A 22 3.28 -17.17 4.52
CA ALA A 22 2.28 -17.67 5.46
C ALA A 22 2.01 -19.16 5.24
N ILE A 23 1.89 -19.60 3.98
CA ILE A 23 1.68 -21.00 3.63
C ILE A 23 2.93 -21.83 3.98
N LEU A 24 4.13 -21.39 3.62
CA LEU A 24 5.34 -22.18 3.81
C LEU A 24 5.75 -22.31 5.28
N ILE A 25 5.57 -21.25 6.09
CA ILE A 25 6.06 -21.22 7.47
C ILE A 25 4.99 -21.67 8.46
N PHE A 26 3.73 -21.26 8.24
CA PHE A 26 2.64 -21.48 9.20
C PHE A 26 1.63 -22.53 8.72
N ASN A 27 1.78 -23.09 7.51
CA ASN A 27 0.81 -23.99 6.87
C ASN A 27 -0.62 -23.43 6.91
N PHE A 28 -0.72 -22.10 6.83
CA PHE A 28 -1.96 -21.35 6.93
C PHE A 28 -2.22 -20.67 5.58
N TYR A 29 -3.46 -20.77 5.12
CA TYR A 29 -3.92 -20.07 3.92
C TYR A 29 -4.60 -18.76 4.35
N PRO A 30 -3.91 -17.60 4.27
CA PRO A 30 -4.43 -16.37 4.87
C PRO A 30 -5.53 -15.71 4.06
N LEU A 31 -5.67 -16.05 2.77
CA LEU A 31 -6.78 -15.63 1.93
C LEU A 31 -7.29 -16.82 1.12
N THR A 32 -8.62 -16.89 0.96
CA THR A 32 -9.25 -17.80 0.01
C THR A 32 -9.19 -17.22 -1.41
N ALA A 33 -9.41 -18.07 -2.42
CA ALA A 33 -9.47 -17.61 -3.81
C ALA A 33 -10.51 -16.51 -4.04
N VAL A 34 -11.69 -16.64 -3.41
CA VAL A 34 -12.77 -15.64 -3.49
C VAL A 34 -12.31 -14.32 -2.87
N MET A 35 -11.65 -14.34 -1.72
CA MET A 35 -11.10 -13.13 -1.09
C MET A 35 -10.09 -12.42 -2.00
N ILE A 36 -9.22 -13.17 -2.68
CA ILE A 36 -8.24 -12.60 -3.62
C ILE A 36 -8.96 -11.94 -4.81
N VAL A 37 -10.00 -12.57 -5.36
CA VAL A 37 -10.81 -11.98 -6.43
C VAL A 37 -11.49 -10.70 -5.96
N MET A 38 -12.08 -10.71 -4.76
CA MET A 38 -12.70 -9.51 -4.18
C MET A 38 -11.69 -8.37 -3.99
N LEU A 39 -10.48 -8.68 -3.50
CA LEU A 39 -9.39 -7.70 -3.41
C LEU A 39 -9.02 -7.12 -4.77
N ALA A 40 -8.89 -7.97 -5.79
CA ALA A 40 -8.54 -7.53 -7.14
C ALA A 40 -9.62 -6.60 -7.73
N LEU A 41 -10.89 -7.00 -7.65
CA LEU A 41 -12.02 -6.21 -8.17
C LEU A 41 -12.14 -4.84 -7.49
N LEU A 42 -12.04 -4.81 -6.16
CA LEU A 42 -12.13 -3.55 -5.41
C LEU A 42 -10.92 -2.65 -5.66
N ASN A 43 -9.73 -3.22 -5.82
CA ASN A 43 -8.52 -2.46 -6.12
C ASN A 43 -8.58 -1.83 -7.52
N ASP A 44 -9.05 -2.56 -8.53
CA ASP A 44 -9.10 -2.04 -9.90
C ASP A 44 -9.99 -0.80 -10.04
N GLY A 45 -11.07 -0.70 -9.24
CA GLY A 45 -11.88 0.51 -9.14
C GLY A 45 -11.08 1.72 -8.64
N ALA A 46 -10.26 1.54 -7.61
CA ALA A 46 -9.38 2.60 -7.10
C ALA A 46 -8.27 2.95 -8.11
N ILE A 47 -7.75 1.97 -8.83
CA ILE A 47 -6.70 2.19 -9.84
C ILE A 47 -7.19 3.03 -11.02
N LEU A 48 -8.41 2.79 -11.50
CA LEU A 48 -8.98 3.59 -12.60
C LEU A 48 -9.00 5.08 -12.24
N SER A 49 -9.23 5.41 -10.96
CA SER A 49 -9.25 6.80 -10.49
C SER A 49 -7.87 7.47 -10.46
N ILE A 50 -6.77 6.70 -10.47
CA ILE A 50 -5.40 7.24 -10.53
C ILE A 50 -5.18 8.00 -11.85
N ALA A 51 -5.85 7.59 -12.93
CA ALA A 51 -5.75 8.28 -14.21
C ALA A 51 -6.29 9.72 -14.17
N TYR A 52 -7.17 10.02 -13.22
CA TYR A 52 -7.78 11.34 -13.01
C TYR A 52 -7.17 12.10 -11.83
N ASP A 53 -6.05 11.62 -11.32
CA ASP A 53 -5.45 12.17 -10.11
C ASP A 53 -4.54 13.39 -10.38
N ASN A 54 -4.49 14.31 -9.43
CA ASN A 54 -3.68 15.52 -9.53
C ASN A 54 -2.19 15.20 -9.31
N VAL A 55 -1.39 15.27 -10.38
CA VAL A 55 0.06 15.05 -10.33
C VAL A 55 0.83 16.32 -10.70
N LYS A 56 1.97 16.58 -10.02
CA LYS A 56 2.93 17.59 -10.48
C LYS A 56 3.68 17.01 -11.68
N TYR A 57 3.47 17.57 -12.85
CA TYR A 57 4.24 17.22 -14.05
C TYR A 57 5.65 17.82 -13.96
N LYS A 58 6.62 17.17 -14.60
CA LYS A 58 7.93 17.76 -14.86
C LYS A 58 7.95 18.28 -16.29
N GLU A 59 8.56 19.44 -16.49
CA GLU A 59 8.72 20.08 -17.81
C GLU A 59 9.79 19.39 -18.68
N GLN A 60 10.59 18.51 -18.07
CA GLN A 60 11.59 17.68 -18.74
C GLN A 60 11.11 16.22 -18.86
N PRO A 61 11.51 15.49 -19.92
CA PRO A 61 11.15 14.09 -20.10
C PRO A 61 11.60 13.27 -18.87
N GLU A 62 10.65 12.58 -18.24
CA GLU A 62 10.94 11.70 -17.11
C GLU A 62 11.73 10.48 -17.59
N SER A 63 13.01 10.42 -17.24
CA SER A 63 13.82 9.20 -17.42
C SER A 63 13.33 8.11 -16.48
N TRP A 64 12.97 6.94 -17.02
CA TRP A 64 12.55 5.79 -16.22
C TRP A 64 13.74 5.17 -15.49
N ASN A 65 14.00 5.64 -14.27
CA ASN A 65 14.99 5.02 -13.39
C ASN A 65 14.39 3.77 -12.74
N MET A 66 14.54 2.63 -13.43
CA MET A 66 13.97 1.36 -12.96
C MET A 66 14.61 0.88 -11.65
N ARG A 67 15.86 1.26 -11.36
CA ARG A 67 16.50 0.95 -10.07
C ARG A 67 15.77 1.65 -8.92
N MET A 68 15.40 2.91 -9.10
CA MET A 68 14.61 3.65 -8.12
C MET A 68 13.20 3.06 -7.97
N VAL A 69 12.51 2.83 -9.08
CA VAL A 69 11.14 2.27 -9.07
C VAL A 69 11.12 0.92 -8.36
N LEU A 70 12.00 -0.01 -8.74
CA LEU A 70 12.10 -1.32 -8.09
C LEU A 70 12.53 -1.22 -6.63
N GLY A 71 13.53 -0.39 -6.31
CA GLY A 71 14.02 -0.22 -4.95
C GLY A 71 12.93 0.24 -3.99
N ILE A 72 12.20 1.30 -4.36
CA ILE A 72 11.13 1.85 -3.53
C ILE A 72 9.96 0.88 -3.41
N SER A 73 9.57 0.25 -4.53
CA SER A 73 8.48 -0.75 -4.52
C SER A 73 8.80 -1.93 -3.62
N THR A 74 10.05 -2.40 -3.65
CA THR A 74 10.51 -3.51 -2.82
C THR A 74 10.48 -3.14 -1.35
N VAL A 75 10.99 -1.96 -0.99
CA VAL A 75 10.95 -1.47 0.39
C VAL A 75 9.51 -1.39 0.92
N LEU A 76 8.60 -0.76 0.16
CA LEU A 76 7.18 -0.66 0.53
C LEU A 76 6.47 -2.02 0.59
N GLY A 77 6.80 -2.93 -0.33
CA GLY A 77 6.26 -4.28 -0.36
C GLY A 77 6.68 -5.09 0.87
N VAL A 78 7.97 -5.08 1.20
CA VAL A 78 8.54 -5.81 2.35
C VAL A 78 8.01 -5.26 3.68
N ILE A 79 7.96 -3.95 3.86
CA ILE A 79 7.37 -3.34 5.07
C ILE A 79 5.88 -3.68 5.17
N GLY A 80 5.20 -3.71 4.02
CA GLY A 80 3.84 -4.22 3.90
C GLY A 80 3.69 -5.62 4.49
N VAL A 81 4.58 -6.54 4.11
CA VAL A 81 4.60 -7.93 4.58
C VAL A 81 4.90 -8.01 6.08
N VAL A 82 5.87 -7.24 6.57
CA VAL A 82 6.16 -7.16 8.02
C VAL A 82 4.91 -6.69 8.78
N SER A 83 4.22 -5.66 8.27
CA SER A 83 2.97 -5.17 8.89
C SER A 83 1.86 -6.23 8.87
N ALA A 84 1.76 -7.02 7.79
CA ALA A 84 0.76 -8.07 7.66
C ALA A 84 1.03 -9.22 8.64
N PHE A 85 2.29 -9.68 8.73
CA PHE A 85 2.69 -10.70 9.70
C PHE A 85 2.55 -10.22 11.14
N GLY A 86 2.83 -8.95 11.44
CA GLY A 86 2.57 -8.38 12.76
C GLY A 86 1.11 -8.52 13.17
N LEU A 87 0.17 -8.27 12.26
CA LEU A 87 -1.25 -8.41 12.53
C LEU A 87 -1.67 -9.88 12.63
N PHE A 88 -1.15 -10.74 11.75
CA PHE A 88 -1.37 -12.18 11.81
C PHE A 88 -0.91 -12.75 13.17
N TYR A 89 0.28 -12.37 13.63
CA TYR A 89 0.82 -12.79 14.92
C TYR A 89 -0.03 -12.31 16.09
N LEU A 90 -0.52 -11.06 16.07
CA LEU A 90 -1.44 -10.56 17.09
C LEU A 90 -2.75 -11.36 17.11
N GLY A 91 -3.33 -11.63 15.93
CA GLY A 91 -4.56 -12.41 15.81
C GLY A 91 -4.40 -13.84 16.33
N GLU A 92 -3.35 -14.55 15.91
CA GLU A 92 -3.11 -15.95 16.25
C GLU A 92 -2.64 -16.12 17.70
N ARG A 93 -1.60 -15.39 18.13
CA ARG A 93 -0.87 -15.66 19.38
C ARG A 93 -1.31 -14.83 20.57
N VAL A 94 -1.80 -13.61 20.35
CA VAL A 94 -2.20 -12.73 21.44
C VAL A 94 -3.70 -12.89 21.69
N PHE A 95 -4.50 -12.74 20.63
CA PHE A 95 -5.95 -12.76 20.74
C PHE A 95 -6.59 -14.15 20.56
N HIS A 96 -5.82 -15.16 20.15
CA HIS A 96 -6.28 -16.54 19.96
C HIS A 96 -7.55 -16.63 19.09
N ILE A 97 -7.58 -15.81 18.04
CA ILE A 97 -8.71 -15.71 17.12
C ILE A 97 -8.76 -16.99 16.27
N ASP A 98 -9.97 -17.46 15.99
CA ASP A 98 -10.20 -18.58 15.07
C ASP A 98 -9.64 -18.30 13.66
N GLN A 99 -9.20 -19.34 12.97
CA GLN A 99 -8.55 -19.25 11.67
C GLN A 99 -9.43 -18.55 10.61
N ALA A 100 -10.74 -18.81 10.59
CA ALA A 100 -11.63 -18.19 9.61
C ALA A 100 -11.76 -16.68 9.83
N HIS A 101 -11.77 -16.25 11.10
CA HIS A 101 -11.77 -14.83 11.45
C HIS A 101 -10.42 -14.17 11.15
N ILE A 102 -9.29 -14.87 11.33
CA ILE A 102 -7.97 -14.38 10.91
C ILE A 102 -7.94 -14.16 9.39
N GLN A 103 -8.52 -15.05 8.58
CA GLN A 103 -8.59 -14.86 7.13
C GLN A 103 -9.35 -13.57 6.76
N THR A 104 -10.51 -13.33 7.38
CA THR A 104 -11.27 -12.08 7.17
C THR A 104 -10.47 -10.86 7.64
N LEU A 105 -9.77 -10.97 8.76
CA LEU A 105 -8.94 -9.92 9.32
C LEU A 105 -7.77 -9.57 8.38
N MET A 106 -7.12 -10.58 7.79
CA MET A 106 -6.06 -10.40 6.79
C MET A 106 -6.60 -9.84 5.47
N TYR A 107 -7.78 -10.26 5.02
CA TYR A 107 -8.47 -9.68 3.87
C TYR A 107 -8.68 -8.17 4.05
N LEU A 108 -9.27 -7.77 5.18
CA LEU A 108 -9.53 -6.37 5.46
C LEU A 108 -8.22 -5.58 5.55
N LYS A 109 -7.20 -6.12 6.22
CA LYS A 109 -5.89 -5.47 6.32
C LYS A 109 -5.25 -5.25 4.96
N LEU A 110 -5.27 -6.24 4.07
CA LEU A 110 -4.67 -6.12 2.74
C LEU A 110 -5.47 -5.15 1.87
N SER A 111 -6.81 -5.15 1.96
CA SER A 111 -7.66 -4.18 1.27
C SER A 111 -7.35 -2.74 1.69
N VAL A 112 -7.39 -2.46 3.00
CA VAL A 112 -7.15 -1.11 3.55
C VAL A 112 -5.72 -0.67 3.26
N ALA A 113 -4.72 -1.52 3.51
CA ALA A 113 -3.33 -1.18 3.28
C ALA A 113 -3.03 -0.90 1.80
N GLY A 114 -3.64 -1.65 0.88
CA GLY A 114 -3.46 -1.42 -0.55
C GLY A 114 -3.96 -0.03 -0.96
N HIS A 115 -5.17 0.32 -0.55
CA HIS A 115 -5.75 1.62 -0.86
C HIS A 115 -5.00 2.78 -0.20
N LEU A 116 -4.51 2.60 1.03
CA LEU A 116 -3.65 3.57 1.69
C LEU A 116 -2.31 3.72 0.98
N THR A 117 -1.76 2.65 0.40
CA THR A 117 -0.50 2.70 -0.36
C THR A 117 -0.64 3.56 -1.62
N ILE A 118 -1.82 3.64 -2.25
CA ILE A 118 -2.07 4.56 -3.38
C ILE A 118 -1.76 6.00 -2.98
N PHE A 119 -2.19 6.43 -1.79
CA PHE A 119 -1.91 7.78 -1.31
C PHE A 119 -0.42 8.00 -1.00
N LEU A 120 0.31 6.97 -0.58
CA LEU A 120 1.74 7.06 -0.34
C LEU A 120 2.54 7.23 -1.63
N THR A 121 2.21 6.46 -2.66
CA THR A 121 2.98 6.41 -3.92
C THR A 121 2.66 7.56 -4.87
N ARG A 122 1.51 8.26 -4.69
CA ARG A 122 1.15 9.41 -5.51
C ARG A 122 2.13 10.58 -5.41
N THR A 123 2.86 10.69 -4.31
CA THR A 123 3.82 11.78 -4.06
C THR A 123 5.21 11.23 -3.74
N ARG A 124 6.25 11.90 -4.24
CA ARG A 124 7.65 11.61 -3.83
C ARG A 124 7.94 12.15 -2.42
N GLY A 125 7.33 13.27 -2.06
CA GLY A 125 7.40 13.86 -0.72
C GLY A 125 6.41 13.22 0.26
N PRO A 126 6.17 13.84 1.43
CA PRO A 126 5.18 13.36 2.38
C PRO A 126 3.80 13.26 1.72
N PHE A 127 2.98 12.29 2.13
CA PHE A 127 1.67 12.06 1.51
C PHE A 127 0.75 13.32 1.50
N TRP A 128 0.95 14.24 2.45
CA TRP A 128 0.19 15.51 2.56
C TRP A 128 0.67 16.64 1.63
N SER A 129 1.75 16.44 0.87
CA SER A 129 2.35 17.49 0.05
C SER A 129 1.47 17.94 -1.12
N ILE A 130 0.60 17.05 -1.63
CA ILE A 130 -0.32 17.33 -2.72
C ILE A 130 -1.68 16.78 -2.33
N ARG A 131 -2.73 17.61 -2.43
CA ARG A 131 -4.11 17.17 -2.17
C ARG A 131 -4.56 16.19 -3.25
N PRO A 132 -5.13 15.03 -2.90
CA PRO A 132 -5.63 14.09 -3.90
C PRO A 132 -6.86 14.62 -4.62
N ALA A 133 -7.05 14.19 -5.88
CA ALA A 133 -8.24 14.53 -6.62
C ALA A 133 -9.49 14.00 -5.90
N ARG A 134 -10.60 14.74 -5.99
CA ARG A 134 -11.87 14.33 -5.37
C ARG A 134 -12.32 12.96 -5.87
N ILE A 135 -12.04 12.63 -7.14
CA ILE A 135 -12.38 11.34 -7.75
C ILE A 135 -11.61 10.20 -7.08
N LEU A 136 -10.29 10.38 -6.87
CA LEU A 136 -9.46 9.37 -6.18
C LEU A 136 -9.94 9.15 -4.73
N TRP A 137 -10.23 10.23 -4.00
CA TRP A 137 -10.81 10.13 -2.66
C TRP A 137 -12.12 9.36 -2.66
N MET A 138 -13.09 9.74 -3.49
CA MET A 138 -14.39 9.08 -3.53
C MET A 138 -14.28 7.61 -3.93
N ALA A 139 -13.42 7.29 -4.91
CA ALA A 139 -13.20 5.92 -5.33
C ALA A 139 -12.62 5.07 -4.20
N VAL A 140 -11.54 5.53 -3.56
CA VAL A 140 -10.89 4.81 -2.47
C VAL A 140 -11.83 4.64 -1.26
N PHE A 141 -12.51 5.71 -0.84
CA PHE A 141 -13.42 5.61 0.29
C PHE A 141 -14.64 4.73 -0.03
N GLY A 142 -15.18 4.83 -1.25
CA GLY A 142 -16.29 4.00 -1.70
C GLY A 142 -15.93 2.51 -1.69
N THR A 143 -14.81 2.12 -2.31
CA THR A 143 -14.37 0.73 -2.33
C THR A 143 -14.01 0.22 -0.93
N GLN A 144 -13.46 1.08 -0.06
CA GLN A 144 -13.14 0.71 1.31
C GLN A 144 -14.36 0.55 2.23
N ILE A 145 -15.40 1.36 2.03
CA ILE A 145 -16.68 1.15 2.71
C ILE A 145 -17.23 -0.22 2.31
N VAL A 146 -17.27 -0.52 1.01
CA VAL A 146 -17.75 -1.82 0.51
C VAL A 146 -16.90 -2.97 1.07
N ALA A 147 -15.57 -2.86 1.02
CA ALA A 147 -14.67 -3.88 1.58
C ALA A 147 -14.92 -4.13 3.07
N THR A 148 -15.11 -3.06 3.84
CA THR A 148 -15.35 -3.14 5.29
C THR A 148 -16.70 -3.79 5.57
N LEU A 149 -17.76 -3.43 4.84
CA LEU A 149 -19.09 -4.03 5.01
C LEU A 149 -19.08 -5.53 4.67
N ILE A 150 -18.40 -5.92 3.59
CA ILE A 150 -18.20 -7.33 3.22
C ILE A 150 -17.53 -8.11 4.36
N ALA A 151 -16.46 -7.56 4.95
CA ALA A 151 -15.73 -8.20 6.05
C ALA A 151 -16.53 -8.24 7.36
N VAL A 152 -17.25 -7.18 7.69
CA VAL A 152 -18.01 -7.08 8.93
C VAL A 152 -19.23 -8.00 8.92
N TYR A 153 -19.98 -8.01 7.81
CA TYR A 153 -21.19 -8.84 7.68
C TYR A 153 -20.93 -10.26 7.17
N GLY A 154 -19.69 -10.59 6.80
CA GLY A 154 -19.30 -11.95 6.43
C GLY A 154 -19.78 -12.39 5.05
N LEU A 155 -19.79 -11.49 4.06
CA LEU A 155 -20.12 -11.88 2.69
C LEU A 155 -18.92 -12.61 2.06
N PHE A 156 -19.08 -13.91 1.78
CA PHE A 156 -18.01 -14.82 1.29
C PHE A 156 -16.84 -15.07 2.27
N MET A 157 -16.99 -14.68 3.54
CA MET A 157 -15.97 -14.85 4.58
C MET A 157 -16.61 -14.89 5.96
N ALA A 158 -15.87 -15.31 7.00
CA ALA A 158 -16.41 -15.30 8.36
C ALA A 158 -16.66 -13.85 8.84
N PRO A 159 -17.78 -13.56 9.52
CA PRO A 159 -18.12 -12.21 9.96
C PRO A 159 -17.13 -11.73 11.03
N LEU A 160 -16.45 -10.61 10.77
CA LEU A 160 -15.42 -10.07 11.66
C LEU A 160 -16.01 -9.20 12.78
N GLY A 161 -17.13 -8.54 12.52
CA GLY A 161 -17.71 -7.53 13.41
C GLY A 161 -16.98 -6.18 13.39
N TRP A 162 -17.67 -5.14 13.87
CA TRP A 162 -17.18 -3.76 13.81
C TRP A 162 -15.96 -3.48 14.71
N GLY A 163 -15.87 -4.14 15.88
CA GLY A 163 -14.76 -3.91 16.81
C GLY A 163 -13.40 -4.27 16.19
N TRP A 164 -13.32 -5.48 15.63
CA TRP A 164 -12.12 -5.95 14.93
C TRP A 164 -11.87 -5.17 13.63
N ALA A 165 -12.90 -4.78 12.89
CA ALA A 165 -12.73 -3.93 11.72
C ALA A 165 -12.09 -2.58 12.07
N LEU A 166 -12.55 -1.92 13.14
CA LEU A 166 -11.94 -0.68 13.63
C LEU A 166 -10.51 -0.88 14.12
N PHE A 167 -10.20 -2.00 14.77
CA PHE A 167 -8.84 -2.36 15.15
C PHE A 167 -7.92 -2.48 13.93
N VAL A 168 -8.37 -3.17 12.87
CA VAL A 168 -7.62 -3.30 11.61
C VAL A 168 -7.39 -1.94 10.96
N TRP A 169 -8.40 -1.07 10.93
CA TRP A 169 -8.27 0.30 10.44
C TRP A 169 -7.25 1.11 11.23
N GLY A 170 -7.34 1.08 12.57
CA GLY A 170 -6.38 1.76 13.43
C GLY A 170 -4.95 1.26 13.21
N TYR A 171 -4.77 -0.05 13.17
CA TYR A 171 -3.48 -0.68 12.88
C TYR A 171 -2.95 -0.30 11.49
N ALA A 172 -3.80 -0.30 10.47
CA ALA A 172 -3.42 0.09 9.10
C ALA A 172 -3.03 1.57 9.01
N LEU A 173 -3.72 2.47 9.72
CA LEU A 173 -3.39 3.89 9.76
C LEU A 173 -2.05 4.15 10.44
N VAL A 174 -1.75 3.48 11.54
CA VAL A 174 -0.43 3.56 12.20
C VAL A 174 0.67 3.12 11.23
N TRP A 175 0.49 1.97 10.58
CA TRP A 175 1.47 1.49 9.60
C TRP A 175 1.56 2.36 8.35
N PHE A 176 0.48 3.02 7.94
CA PHE A 176 0.49 3.98 6.85
C PHE A 176 1.43 5.15 7.15
N LEU A 177 1.38 5.70 8.37
CA LEU A 177 2.29 6.77 8.79
C LEU A 177 3.75 6.29 8.83
N VAL A 178 3.99 5.07 9.30
CA VAL A 178 5.33 4.45 9.28
C VAL A 178 5.82 4.29 7.83
N ASN A 179 4.98 3.77 6.94
CA ASN A 179 5.33 3.59 5.53
C ASN A 179 5.64 4.93 4.85
N ASP A 180 4.95 6.03 5.17
CA ASP A 180 5.29 7.34 4.62
C ASP A 180 6.71 7.78 5.02
N ARG A 181 7.12 7.54 6.27
CA ARG A 181 8.49 7.85 6.74
C ARG A 181 9.53 6.99 6.05
N VAL A 182 9.29 5.68 5.95
CA VAL A 182 10.26 4.79 5.31
C VAL A 182 10.36 5.05 3.81
N LYS A 183 9.25 5.39 3.15
CA LYS A 183 9.23 5.86 1.76
C LYS A 183 10.17 7.06 1.57
N LEU A 184 10.09 8.07 2.43
CA LEU A 184 10.97 9.25 2.35
C LEU A 184 12.44 8.89 2.52
N LEU A 185 12.76 7.98 3.44
CA LEU A 185 14.12 7.47 3.61
C LEU A 185 14.60 6.70 2.37
N ALA A 186 13.73 5.86 1.78
CA ALA A 186 14.05 5.13 0.57
C ALA A 186 14.31 6.09 -0.61
N TYR A 187 13.50 7.14 -0.78
CA TYR A 187 13.75 8.17 -1.80
C TYR A 187 15.11 8.87 -1.59
N ARG A 188 15.51 9.17 -0.35
CA ARG A 188 16.84 9.77 -0.09
C ARG A 188 18.01 8.87 -0.48
N ILE A 189 17.82 7.54 -0.43
CA ILE A 189 18.86 6.56 -0.77
C ILE A 189 18.88 6.32 -2.29
N PHE A 190 17.72 6.23 -2.92
CA PHE A 190 17.58 5.80 -4.32
C PHE A 190 17.40 6.95 -5.33
N ASP A 191 17.25 8.21 -4.88
CA ASP A 191 17.16 9.41 -5.72
C ASP A 191 18.37 10.34 -5.48
N PRO A 192 19.49 10.14 -6.20
CA PRO A 192 20.69 10.99 -6.07
C PRO A 192 20.50 12.41 -6.61
N VAL A 193 19.38 12.71 -7.29
CA VAL A 193 19.19 13.97 -8.03
C VAL A 193 19.00 15.17 -7.10
N GLU A 194 18.57 14.94 -5.85
CA GLU A 194 18.42 16.01 -4.85
C GLU A 194 19.73 16.32 -4.08
N ALA A 195 20.79 15.54 -4.30
CA ALA A 195 22.12 15.80 -3.74
C ALA A 195 22.94 16.82 -4.54
N LYS A 196 22.44 17.30 -5.69
CA LYS A 196 23.02 18.46 -6.38
C LYS A 196 22.28 19.73 -5.94
N THR A 197 22.81 20.36 -4.89
CA THR A 197 22.48 21.73 -4.50
C THR A 197 22.67 22.68 -5.70
N PRO A 198 21.82 23.70 -5.90
CA PRO A 198 21.86 24.60 -7.06
C PRO A 198 23.15 25.43 -7.26
N SER A 199 24.19 25.26 -6.42
CA SER A 199 25.48 25.93 -6.63
C SER A 199 26.33 25.30 -7.74
N ASP A 200 26.04 24.08 -8.19
CA ASP A 200 26.87 23.40 -9.19
C ASP A 200 26.58 23.83 -10.65
N LEU A 201 25.39 24.39 -10.92
CA LEU A 201 25.01 24.82 -12.26
C LEU A 201 25.64 26.15 -12.66
N THR A 202 26.02 27.00 -11.69
CA THR A 202 26.69 28.27 -11.97
C THR A 202 28.17 28.09 -12.34
N SER A 203 28.78 26.95 -11.99
CA SER A 203 30.20 26.67 -12.29
C SER A 203 30.46 26.12 -13.70
N GLN A 204 29.42 25.61 -14.38
CA GLN A 204 29.54 25.05 -15.73
C GLN A 204 29.22 26.04 -16.85
N ILE A 205 28.65 27.20 -16.52
CA ILE A 205 28.38 28.28 -17.48
C ILE A 205 29.57 29.27 -17.56
N SER A 206 30.55 29.18 -16.63
CA SER A 206 31.70 30.09 -16.57
C SER A 206 33.02 29.51 -17.10
N LYS A 207 32.99 28.48 -17.94
CA LYS A 207 34.16 27.96 -18.68
C LYS A 207 33.78 27.72 -20.13
#